data_AF-A0A846QH20-F1
#
_entry.id   AF-A0A846QH20-F1
#
_cell.length_a   1.000
_cell.length_b   1.000
_cell.length_c   1.000
_cell.angle_alpha   90.00
_cell.angle_beta   90.00
_cell.angle_gamma   90.00
#
_symmetry.space_group_name_H-M   'P 1'
#
loop_
_entity.id
_entity.type
_entity.pdbx_description
1 polymer ?
#
loop_
_entity_poly.entity_id
_entity_poly.type
_entity_poly.pdbx_seq_one_letter_code
_entity_poly.pdbx_strand_id
1 'polypeptide(L)'
;MAQPRTLPAPALKTLVESTEQAKETAREEIAALRKDLAALERLLSGKRKSQPEDVSLHDIVHGALEIFRCAALALENERLLDDMHDAVERALAEDFLHANGATLLREPEGWHWISPKGVMHHLATGDAPAEAAKKLRRHLPRVPAPQRGAQADTDDAPESDA
;
A
#
# COMPACT_ATOMS: atom_id res chain seq x y z
N MET A 1 6.48 6.45 19.88
CA MET A 1 5.37 6.82 18.99
C MET A 1 5.90 6.84 17.57
N ALA A 2 5.41 5.95 16.71
CA ALA A 2 5.79 5.94 15.29
C ALA A 2 5.23 7.20 14.64
N GLN A 3 6.06 7.91 13.87
CA GLN A 3 5.60 9.06 13.08
C GLN A 3 4.51 8.60 12.10
N PRO A 4 3.51 9.45 11.81
CA PRO A 4 2.51 9.15 10.80
C PRO A 4 3.23 8.93 9.46
N ARG A 5 3.07 7.74 8.87
CA ARG A 5 3.54 7.44 7.52
C ARG A 5 2.70 8.24 6.53
N THR A 6 3.08 9.48 6.27
CA THR A 6 2.60 10.25 5.14
C THR A 6 3.38 9.79 3.92
N LEU A 7 2.76 8.96 3.07
CA LEU A 7 3.24 8.76 1.70
C LEU A 7 3.08 10.11 0.97
N PRO A 8 4.17 10.81 0.59
CA PRO A 8 4.07 12.17 0.07
C PRO A 8 4.20 12.12 -1.44
N ALA A 9 3.15 11.69 -2.12
CA ALA A 9 2.98 12.08 -3.51
C ALA A 9 1.49 12.16 -3.80
N PRO A 10 0.95 13.34 -4.16
CA PRO A 10 -0.39 13.47 -4.73
C PRO A 10 -0.70 12.39 -5.79
N ALA A 11 0.32 11.95 -6.53
CA ALA A 11 0.24 10.85 -7.49
C ALA A 11 -0.19 9.50 -6.88
N LEU A 12 0.32 9.09 -5.71
CA LEU A 12 -0.11 7.84 -5.07
C LEU A 12 -1.57 7.92 -4.63
N LYS A 13 -1.98 9.06 -4.09
CA LYS A 13 -3.37 9.29 -3.68
C LYS A 13 -4.31 9.21 -4.89
N THR A 14 -3.97 9.88 -5.98
CA THR A 14 -4.73 9.81 -7.24
C THR A 14 -4.76 8.39 -7.81
N LEU A 15 -3.66 7.63 -7.70
CA LEU A 15 -3.62 6.25 -8.18
C LEU A 15 -4.57 5.36 -7.37
N VAL A 16 -4.58 5.47 -6.05
CA VAL A 16 -5.52 4.77 -5.16
C VAL A 16 -6.97 5.15 -5.48
N GLU A 17 -7.27 6.44 -5.57
CA GLU A 17 -8.62 6.93 -5.91
C GLU A 17 -9.08 6.41 -7.28
N SER A 18 -8.20 6.44 -8.29
CA SER A 18 -8.51 5.92 -9.63
C SER A 18 -8.73 4.40 -9.64
N THR A 19 -8.02 3.68 -8.77
CA THR A 19 -8.15 2.22 -8.61
C THR A 19 -9.50 1.87 -8.01
N GLU A 20 -9.90 2.54 -6.92
CA GLU A 20 -11.19 2.31 -6.29
C GLU A 20 -12.35 2.72 -7.20
N GLN A 21 -12.21 3.82 -7.93
CA GLN A 21 -13.21 4.22 -8.93
C GLN A 21 -13.33 3.18 -10.05
N ALA A 22 -12.22 2.67 -10.57
CA ALA A 22 -12.23 1.65 -11.62
C ALA A 22 -12.87 0.34 -11.12
N LYS A 23 -12.59 -0.08 -9.89
CA LYS A 23 -13.25 -1.23 -9.27
C LYS A 23 -14.75 -1.03 -9.14
N GLU A 24 -15.19 0.15 -8.70
CA GLU A 24 -16.61 0.42 -8.50
C GLU A 24 -17.36 0.41 -9.83
N THR A 25 -16.85 1.11 -10.83
CA THR A 25 -17.43 1.09 -12.18
C THR A 25 -17.48 -0.34 -12.75
N ALA A 26 -16.42 -1.15 -12.58
CA ALA A 26 -16.46 -2.54 -13.00
C ALA A 26 -17.54 -3.36 -12.29
N ARG A 27 -17.79 -3.13 -10.99
CA ARG A 27 -18.85 -3.82 -10.24
C ARG A 27 -20.25 -3.42 -10.70
N GLU A 28 -20.47 -2.14 -10.97
CA GLU A 28 -21.73 -1.62 -11.51
C GLU A 28 -22.02 -2.25 -12.87
N GLU A 29 -21.03 -2.28 -13.78
CA GLU A 29 -21.16 -2.91 -15.09
C GLU A 29 -21.38 -4.42 -15.01
N ILE A 30 -20.71 -5.13 -14.08
CA ILE A 30 -20.99 -6.55 -13.82
C ILE A 30 -22.46 -6.75 -13.39
N ALA A 31 -22.98 -5.87 -12.53
CA ALA A 31 -24.35 -5.97 -12.05
C ALA A 31 -25.36 -5.68 -13.18
N ALA A 32 -25.07 -4.73 -14.07
CA ALA A 32 -25.88 -4.46 -15.26
C ALA A 32 -25.84 -5.64 -16.24
N LEU A 33 -24.64 -6.09 -16.64
CA LEU A 33 -24.44 -7.18 -17.59
C LEU A 33 -25.12 -8.48 -17.14
N ARG A 34 -25.10 -8.79 -15.83
CA ARG A 34 -25.83 -9.95 -15.28
C ARG A 34 -27.33 -9.89 -15.55
N LYS A 35 -27.94 -8.70 -15.49
CA LYS A 35 -29.38 -8.52 -15.79
C LYS A 35 -29.64 -8.71 -17.27
N ASP A 36 -28.77 -8.15 -18.13
CA ASP A 36 -28.92 -8.23 -19.58
C ASP A 36 -28.74 -9.67 -20.08
N LEU A 37 -27.75 -10.39 -19.54
CA LEU A 37 -27.56 -11.81 -19.84
C LEU A 37 -28.74 -12.67 -19.37
N ALA A 38 -29.31 -12.38 -18.20
CA ALA A 38 -30.51 -13.08 -17.73
C ALA A 38 -31.74 -12.79 -18.62
N ALA A 39 -31.86 -11.57 -19.14
CA ALA A 39 -32.91 -11.21 -20.09
C ALA A 39 -32.72 -11.96 -21.43
N LEU A 40 -31.49 -11.98 -21.95
CA LEU A 40 -31.13 -12.73 -23.15
C LEU A 40 -31.41 -14.23 -22.99
N GLU A 41 -31.03 -14.84 -21.87
CA GLU A 41 -31.28 -16.26 -21.59
C GLU A 41 -32.79 -16.58 -21.59
N ARG A 42 -33.61 -15.71 -20.98
CA ARG A 42 -35.07 -15.87 -20.98
C ARG A 42 -35.67 -15.77 -22.38
N LEU A 43 -35.17 -14.85 -23.21
CA LEU A 43 -35.59 -14.69 -24.59
C LEU A 43 -35.25 -15.96 -25.40
N LEU A 44 -34.00 -16.42 -25.32
CA LEU A 44 -33.52 -17.60 -26.06
C LEU A 44 -34.16 -18.91 -25.60
N SER A 45 -34.53 -19.03 -24.32
CA SER A 45 -35.21 -20.22 -23.77
C SER A 45 -36.72 -20.25 -24.06
N GLY A 46 -37.29 -19.23 -24.71
CA GLY A 46 -38.72 -19.17 -25.01
C GLY A 46 -39.63 -19.06 -23.78
N LYS A 47 -39.07 -18.78 -22.60
CA LYS A 47 -39.79 -18.72 -21.31
C LYS A 47 -40.59 -17.41 -21.13
N ARG A 48 -40.61 -16.52 -22.13
CA ARG A 48 -41.43 -15.30 -22.16
C ARG A 48 -41.75 -14.92 -23.61
N LYS A 49 -42.92 -14.32 -23.87
CA LYS A 49 -43.15 -13.46 -25.04
C LYS A 49 -42.36 -12.15 -24.86
N SER A 50 -41.04 -12.25 -24.79
CA SER A 50 -40.16 -11.09 -24.92
C SER A 50 -39.91 -10.92 -26.41
N GLN A 51 -40.03 -9.70 -26.89
CA GLN A 51 -39.73 -9.42 -28.29
C GLN A 51 -38.21 -9.31 -28.46
N PRO A 52 -37.65 -9.60 -29.63
CA PRO A 52 -36.21 -9.45 -29.89
C PRO A 52 -35.66 -8.06 -29.53
N GLU A 53 -36.48 -7.02 -29.67
CA GLU A 53 -36.19 -5.64 -29.32
C GLU A 53 -36.07 -5.36 -27.81
N ASP A 54 -36.50 -6.28 -26.93
CA ASP A 54 -36.38 -6.13 -25.47
C ASP A 54 -34.94 -6.38 -24.96
N VAL A 55 -34.04 -6.87 -25.82
CA VAL A 55 -32.65 -7.19 -25.46
C VAL A 55 -31.68 -6.56 -26.46
N SER A 56 -30.84 -5.65 -25.97
CA SER A 56 -29.78 -5.03 -26.76
C SER A 56 -28.49 -5.86 -26.68
N LEU A 57 -28.15 -6.56 -27.77
CA LEU A 57 -26.85 -7.26 -27.86
C LEU A 57 -25.66 -6.30 -27.84
N HIS A 58 -25.87 -5.07 -28.32
CA HIS A 58 -24.85 -4.03 -28.27
C HIS A 58 -24.48 -3.69 -26.82
N ASP A 59 -25.48 -3.53 -25.94
CA ASP A 59 -25.25 -3.16 -24.54
C ASP A 59 -24.56 -4.29 -23.77
N ILE A 60 -24.87 -5.55 -24.09
CA ILE A 60 -24.16 -6.72 -23.54
C ILE A 60 -22.67 -6.69 -23.92
N VAL A 61 -22.35 -6.44 -25.19
CA VAL A 61 -20.96 -6.37 -25.66
C VAL A 61 -20.24 -5.15 -25.08
N HIS A 62 -20.91 -4.00 -25.04
CA HIS A 62 -20.36 -2.78 -24.48
C HIS A 62 -20.07 -2.94 -22.98
N GLY A 63 -21.04 -3.42 -22.20
CA GLY A 63 -20.84 -3.69 -20.76
C GLY A 63 -19.70 -4.68 -20.51
N ALA A 64 -19.58 -5.74 -21.31
CA ALA A 64 -18.45 -6.66 -21.21
C ALA A 64 -17.08 -5.98 -21.49
N LEU A 65 -17.02 -5.07 -22.46
CA LEU A 65 -15.81 -4.31 -22.77
C LEU A 65 -15.46 -3.31 -21.67
N GLU A 66 -16.46 -2.63 -21.11
CA GLU A 66 -16.27 -1.67 -20.02
C GLU A 66 -15.76 -2.37 -18.75
N ILE A 67 -16.31 -3.56 -18.42
CA ILE A 67 -15.80 -4.42 -17.34
C ILE A 67 -14.33 -4.75 -17.56
N PHE A 68 -13.97 -5.20 -18.77
CA PHE A 68 -12.58 -5.52 -19.09
C PHE A 68 -11.67 -4.30 -18.89
N ARG A 69 -12.06 -3.14 -19.44
CA ARG A 69 -11.24 -1.91 -19.35
C ARG A 69 -11.03 -1.48 -17.91
N CYS A 70 -12.09 -1.43 -17.12
CA CYS A 70 -12.05 -0.99 -15.73
C CYS A 70 -11.32 -1.99 -14.83
N ALA A 71 -11.55 -3.29 -15.01
CA ALA A 71 -10.85 -4.33 -14.25
C ALA A 71 -9.36 -4.37 -14.57
N ALA A 72 -8.98 -4.28 -15.85
CA ALA A 72 -7.57 -4.25 -16.25
C ALA A 72 -6.83 -3.05 -15.65
N LEU A 73 -7.45 -1.87 -15.67
CA LEU A 73 -6.91 -0.67 -15.03
C LEU A 73 -6.73 -0.86 -13.51
N ALA A 74 -7.74 -1.39 -12.83
CA ALA A 74 -7.66 -1.61 -11.39
C ALA A 74 -6.52 -2.57 -11.02
N LEU A 75 -6.39 -3.70 -11.72
CA LEU A 75 -5.35 -4.70 -11.45
C LEU A 75 -3.94 -4.17 -11.75
N GLU A 76 -3.78 -3.41 -12.84
CA GLU A 76 -2.50 -2.80 -13.18
C GLU A 76 -2.08 -1.77 -12.12
N ASN A 77 -3.02 -0.95 -11.66
CA ASN A 77 -2.75 0.03 -10.61
C ASN A 77 -2.42 -0.63 -9.26
N GLU A 78 -3.09 -1.72 -8.89
CA GLU A 78 -2.75 -2.50 -7.69
C GLU A 78 -1.31 -3.02 -7.75
N ARG A 79 -0.92 -3.62 -8.88
CA ARG A 79 0.46 -4.05 -9.09
C ARG A 79 1.45 -2.90 -8.93
N LEU A 80 1.16 -1.75 -9.55
CA LEU A 80 2.03 -0.58 -9.46
C LEU A 80 2.13 -0.06 -8.01
N LEU A 81 1.03 -0.07 -7.25
CA LEU A 81 1.03 0.34 -5.85
C LEU A 81 1.90 -0.58 -5.00
N ASP A 82 1.84 -1.90 -5.23
CA ASP A 82 2.68 -2.87 -4.54
C ASP A 82 4.16 -2.66 -4.87
N ASP A 83 4.51 -2.52 -6.16
CA ASP A 83 5.88 -2.26 -6.60
C ASP A 83 6.43 -0.95 -6.00
N MET A 84 5.60 0.09 -5.94
CA MET A 84 5.96 1.36 -5.32
C MET A 84 6.15 1.23 -3.80
N HIS A 85 5.32 0.44 -3.13
CA HIS A 85 5.46 0.18 -1.70
C HIS A 85 6.79 -0.50 -1.40
N ASP A 86 7.10 -1.58 -2.14
CA ASP A 86 8.35 -2.33 -2.00
C ASP A 86 9.57 -1.45 -2.28
N ALA A 87 9.51 -0.61 -3.32
CA ALA A 87 10.58 0.33 -3.65
C ALA A 87 10.80 1.36 -2.53
N VAL A 88 9.73 1.88 -1.93
CA VAL A 88 9.81 2.82 -0.80
C VAL A 88 10.38 2.14 0.44
N GLU A 89 9.92 0.93 0.78
CA GLU A 89 10.44 0.20 1.94
C GLU A 89 11.93 -0.14 1.78
N ARG A 90 12.34 -0.55 0.58
CA ARG A 90 13.74 -0.77 0.21
C ARG A 90 14.56 0.51 0.38
N ALA A 91 14.12 1.62 -0.21
CA ALA A 91 14.82 2.91 -0.14
C ALA A 91 14.97 3.39 1.31
N LEU A 92 13.91 3.30 2.12
CA LEU A 92 13.98 3.67 3.54
C LEU A 92 14.96 2.80 4.34
N ALA A 93 15.08 1.52 4.01
CA ALA A 93 16.05 0.63 4.64
C ALA A 93 17.49 0.99 4.23
N GLU A 94 17.72 1.31 2.95
CA GLU A 94 19.02 1.75 2.43
C GLU A 94 19.44 3.10 3.03
N ASP A 95 18.54 4.08 3.07
CA ASP A 95 18.76 5.38 3.73
C ASP A 95 19.13 5.19 5.20
N PHE A 96 18.41 4.31 5.91
CA PHE A 96 18.73 3.99 7.29
C PHE A 96 20.13 3.38 7.44
N LEU A 97 20.51 2.47 6.55
CA LEU A 97 21.84 1.85 6.55
C LEU A 97 22.93 2.91 6.33
N HIS A 98 22.80 3.71 5.29
CA HIS A 98 23.75 4.78 4.96
C HIS A 98 23.87 5.82 6.06
N ALA A 99 22.74 6.27 6.62
CA ALA A 99 22.72 7.23 7.72
C ALA A 99 23.43 6.72 8.99
N ASN A 100 23.52 5.40 9.16
CA ASN A 100 24.19 4.76 10.29
C ASN A 100 25.58 4.20 9.93
N GLY A 101 26.14 4.61 8.80
CA GLY A 101 27.51 4.29 8.37
C GLY A 101 27.68 2.86 7.84
N ALA A 102 26.59 2.17 7.51
CA ALA A 102 26.67 0.93 6.76
C ALA A 102 26.90 1.22 5.27
N THR A 103 27.64 0.32 4.63
CA THR A 103 28.05 0.44 3.22
C THR A 103 27.81 -0.89 2.51
N LEU A 104 27.44 -0.81 1.23
CA LEU A 104 27.34 -1.97 0.36
C LEU A 104 28.73 -2.24 -0.24
N LEU A 105 29.35 -3.34 0.17
CA LEU A 105 30.66 -3.76 -0.31
C LEU A 105 30.51 -4.79 -1.43
N ARG A 106 31.47 -4.77 -2.36
CA ARG A 106 31.60 -5.80 -3.41
C ARG A 106 32.39 -7.02 -2.91
N GLU A 107 33.32 -6.81 -1.98
CA GLU A 107 34.15 -7.86 -1.39
C GLU A 107 34.39 -7.58 0.11
N PRO A 108 33.97 -8.47 1.02
CA PRO A 108 32.93 -9.49 0.81
C PRO A 108 31.61 -8.85 0.36
N GLU A 109 30.89 -9.50 -0.56
CA GLU A 109 29.66 -8.94 -1.14
C GLU A 109 28.57 -8.78 -0.07
N GLY A 110 27.95 -7.60 -0.04
CA GLY A 110 26.78 -7.33 0.81
C GLY A 110 26.92 -6.10 1.69
N TRP A 111 25.90 -5.88 2.51
CA TRP A 111 25.83 -4.78 3.46
C TRP A 111 26.74 -5.04 4.65
N HIS A 112 27.61 -4.08 4.94
CA HIS A 112 28.57 -4.15 6.03
C HIS A 112 28.53 -2.89 6.89
N TRP A 113 28.81 -3.05 8.17
CA TRP A 113 28.92 -1.95 9.12
C TRP A 113 30.15 -2.11 10.00
N ILE A 114 30.91 -1.03 10.19
CA ILE A 114 32.09 -1.03 11.04
C ILE A 114 31.69 -0.40 12.37
N SER A 115 31.78 -1.19 13.44
CA SER A 115 31.48 -0.70 14.79
C SER A 115 32.46 0.39 15.23
N PRO A 116 32.14 1.21 16.25
CA PRO A 116 33.08 2.19 16.82
C PRO A 116 34.39 1.57 17.33
N LYS A 117 34.43 0.26 17.57
CA LYS A 117 35.63 -0.49 17.96
C LYS A 117 36.47 -0.97 16.76
N GLY A 118 36.08 -0.62 15.53
CA GLY A 118 36.76 -1.01 14.30
C GLY A 118 36.43 -2.42 13.80
N VAL A 119 35.50 -3.15 14.43
CA VAL A 119 35.09 -4.49 13.99
C VAL A 119 34.07 -4.39 12.87
N MET A 120 34.35 -5.03 11.73
CA MET A 120 33.44 -5.14 10.59
C MET A 120 32.39 -6.24 10.82
N HIS A 121 31.13 -5.90 10.61
CA HIS A 121 29.99 -6.81 10.70
C HIS A 121 29.31 -6.94 9.35
N HIS A 122 29.20 -8.17 8.85
CA HIS A 122 28.33 -8.48 7.72
C HIS A 122 26.87 -8.47 8.19
N LEU A 123 26.05 -7.65 7.53
CA LEU A 123 24.65 -7.47 7.84
C LEU A 123 23.79 -8.38 6.96
N ALA A 124 23.79 -8.22 5.65
CA ALA A 124 23.03 -9.09 4.74
C ALA A 124 23.58 -9.00 3.31
N THR A 125 23.08 -9.84 2.41
CA THR A 125 23.33 -9.74 0.97
C THR A 125 22.82 -8.41 0.43
N GLY A 126 23.36 -7.97 -0.72
CA GLY A 126 23.07 -6.63 -1.27
C GLY A 126 21.60 -6.40 -1.61
N ASP A 127 20.90 -7.45 -2.00
CA ASP A 127 19.47 -7.45 -2.35
C ASP A 127 18.53 -7.39 -1.14
N ALA A 128 19.04 -7.52 0.09
CA ALA A 128 18.27 -7.60 1.34
C ALA A 128 18.52 -6.41 2.31
N PRO A 129 18.31 -5.15 1.90
CA PRO A 129 18.57 -3.98 2.76
C PRO A 129 17.65 -3.95 4.00
N ALA A 130 16.42 -4.46 3.92
CA ALA A 130 15.52 -4.55 5.07
C ALA A 130 16.08 -5.46 6.19
N GLU A 131 16.67 -6.59 5.81
CA GLU A 131 17.32 -7.50 6.76
C GLU A 131 18.58 -6.89 7.35
N ALA A 132 19.39 -6.24 6.50
CA ALA A 132 20.59 -5.54 6.93
C ALA A 132 20.25 -4.44 7.95
N ALA A 133 19.22 -3.63 7.67
CA ALA A 133 18.75 -2.57 8.57
C ALA A 133 18.28 -3.15 9.92
N LYS A 134 17.54 -4.27 9.89
CA LYS A 134 17.10 -4.98 11.11
C LYS A 134 18.27 -5.47 11.95
N LYS A 135 19.33 -5.99 11.32
CA LYS A 135 20.55 -6.43 12.02
C LYS A 135 21.33 -5.24 12.58
N LEU A 136 21.50 -4.17 11.81
CA LEU A 136 22.19 -2.96 12.26
C LEU A 136 21.52 -2.34 13.49
N ARG A 137 20.18 -2.29 13.53
CA ARG A 137 19.41 -1.81 14.71
C ARG A 137 19.75 -2.54 16.01
N ARG A 138 20.26 -3.78 15.96
CA ARG A 138 20.67 -4.54 17.16
C ARG A 138 22.03 -4.09 17.70
N HIS A 139 22.86 -3.47 16.87
CA HIS A 139 24.19 -3.00 17.22
C HIS A 139 24.23 -1.53 17.62
N LEU A 140 23.26 -0.74 17.15
CA LEU A 140 23.15 0.66 17.53
C LEU A 140 22.68 0.78 18.99
N PRO A 141 23.19 1.78 19.74
CA PRO A 141 22.68 2.06 21.07
C PRO A 141 21.18 2.35 20.97
N ARG A 142 20.39 1.74 21.88
CA ARG A 142 18.98 2.11 22.01
C ARG A 142 18.93 3.58 22.39
N VAL A 143 18.43 4.42 21.50
CA VAL A 143 18.07 5.80 21.87
C VAL A 143 17.05 5.66 23.01
N PRO A 144 17.33 6.19 24.22
CA PRO A 144 16.36 6.19 25.30
C PRO A 144 15.08 6.86 24.80
N ALA A 145 13.93 6.22 25.00
CA ALA A 145 12.66 6.89 24.73
C ALA A 145 12.66 8.21 25.52
N PRO A 146 12.26 9.35 24.91
CA PRO A 146 12.12 10.59 25.65
C PRO A 146 11.18 10.31 26.82
N GLN A 147 11.70 10.40 28.05
CA GLN A 147 10.87 10.40 29.23
C GLN A 147 9.91 11.56 29.05
N ARG A 148 8.60 11.27 28.96
CA ARG A 148 7.57 12.30 29.10
C ARG A 148 7.80 12.91 30.47
N GLY A 149 8.43 14.09 30.47
CA GLY A 149 8.60 14.89 31.67
C GLY A 149 7.23 15.14 32.29
N ALA A 150 7.16 14.82 33.56
CA ALA A 150 6.18 15.22 34.55
C ALA A 150 5.28 16.39 34.09
N GLN A 151 4.01 16.08 33.85
CA GLN A 151 2.96 17.04 34.16
C GLN A 151 3.09 17.30 35.67
N ALA A 152 3.49 18.52 36.00
CA ALA A 152 3.38 19.01 37.37
C ALA A 152 1.89 19.01 37.72
N ASP A 153 1.51 18.11 38.62
CA ASP A 153 0.34 18.27 39.46
C ASP A 153 0.53 19.56 40.26
N THR A 154 -0.13 20.62 39.82
CA THR A 154 -0.58 21.70 40.70
C THR A 154 -2.10 21.66 40.67
N ASP A 155 -2.66 20.71 41.39
CA ASP A 155 -4.03 20.79 41.89
C ASP A 155 -3.91 21.11 43.38
N ASP A 156 -3.87 22.40 43.69
CA ASP A 156 -3.94 22.92 45.05
C ASP A 156 -5.34 23.54 45.19
N ALA A 157 -6.26 22.73 45.67
CA ALA A 157 -7.47 23.17 46.38
C ALA A 157 -7.15 23.01 47.88
N PRO A 158 -7.71 23.82 48.82
CA PRO A 158 -9.18 23.97 48.95
C PRO A 158 -9.72 25.26 49.60
N GLU A 159 -11.06 25.37 49.59
CA GLU A 159 -11.96 25.97 50.61
C GLU A 159 -11.87 27.50 50.87
N SER A 160 -12.92 28.27 51.21
CA SER A 160 -14.25 28.04 51.80
C SER A 160 -15.10 29.32 51.71
N ASP A 161 -16.42 29.16 51.78
CA ASP A 161 -17.48 30.06 52.29
C ASP A 161 -17.18 31.55 52.62
N ALA A 162 -17.95 32.45 51.97
CA ALA A 162 -18.80 33.48 52.61
C ALA A 162 -19.69 34.21 51.57
#